data_AF-A0A971HXB6-F1
#
_entry.id   AF-A0A971HXB6-F1
#
_cell.length_a   1.000
_cell.length_b   1.000
_cell.length_c   1.000
_cell.angle_alpha   90.00
_cell.angle_beta   90.00
_cell.angle_gamma   90.00
#
_symmetry.space_group_name_H-M   'P 1'
#
loop_
_entity.id
_entity.type
_entity.pdbx_description
1 polymer ?
#
loop_
_entity_poly.entity_id
_entity_poly.type
_entity_poly.pdbx_seq_one_letter_code
_entity_poly.pdbx_strand_id
1 'polypeptide(L)'
;PEQPPNVLAEIAMPNQGFTLSHPAVMPMTTPDTKQASENEWFLVFGSGPANAQGEADPGKMATCTSDQKGRFFILDLKHLVTHNQIRTIDKDGNFVSGAAHFAETESGSFVSSAAVVDLDIGKEDETEMKADVVYYGTVAGDPTISSGKMYRLVTENAMPTVSGVSWETKTLIDIGQPISVAANVALDDAERLWVYFGTGRFYNLVDADQQKKRSFLGIKEPINANGKHTWATISLNDLYDSSQITISNGTCINGYFSPSCVEVKKGAATISWATLLEEVKAKSGWKQNFNPARERVLNQAAVLYDTVLFTSYTPSLELCDFGGSNNLWALYYLTGTPYYDPILPGHVAYIQLGDGPPASLPLFRENKDGTLTAIIQMPDGTLKQIRINPAGDPKRSGELFWRER
;
A
#
# COMPACT_ATOMS: atom_id res chain seq x y z
N PRO A 1 -17.44 -24.24 13.53
CA PRO A 1 -18.28 -23.79 12.40
C PRO A 1 -18.80 -25.02 11.62
N GLU A 2 -20.05 -25.43 11.84
CA GLU A 2 -20.61 -26.71 11.34
C GLU A 2 -21.64 -26.55 10.21
N GLN A 3 -21.91 -25.34 9.74
CA GLN A 3 -22.76 -25.08 8.57
C GLN A 3 -21.87 -24.90 7.32
N PRO A 4 -22.24 -25.46 6.16
CA PRO A 4 -21.52 -25.21 4.92
C PRO A 4 -21.59 -23.70 4.57
N PRO A 5 -20.54 -23.12 4.00
CA PRO A 5 -20.57 -21.74 3.56
C PRO A 5 -21.62 -21.54 2.45
N ASN A 6 -22.37 -20.45 2.52
CA ASN A 6 -23.31 -20.06 1.48
C ASN A 6 -22.60 -19.19 0.44
N VAL A 7 -22.62 -19.61 -0.82
CA VAL A 7 -22.10 -18.81 -1.93
C VAL A 7 -23.04 -17.62 -2.17
N LEU A 8 -22.50 -16.40 -2.09
CA LEU A 8 -23.27 -15.17 -2.35
C LEU A 8 -23.45 -14.93 -3.85
N ALA A 9 -22.36 -14.98 -4.62
CA ALA A 9 -22.38 -14.83 -6.07
C ALA A 9 -21.05 -15.27 -6.71
N GLU A 10 -21.11 -15.55 -8.02
CA GLU A 10 -19.98 -15.55 -8.94
C GLU A 10 -20.16 -14.35 -9.88
N ILE A 11 -19.16 -13.48 -9.99
CA ILE A 11 -19.32 -12.18 -10.66
C ILE A 11 -18.25 -12.02 -11.74
N ALA A 12 -18.70 -11.67 -12.95
CA ALA A 12 -17.87 -11.25 -14.05
C ALA A 12 -18.41 -9.92 -14.61
N MET A 13 -17.61 -8.86 -14.52
CA MET A 13 -17.96 -7.53 -15.00
C MET A 13 -17.60 -7.36 -16.48
N PRO A 14 -18.30 -6.49 -17.22
CA PRO A 14 -17.95 -6.13 -18.58
C PRO A 14 -16.52 -5.59 -18.67
N ASN A 15 -15.77 -6.15 -19.60
CA ASN A 15 -14.35 -5.89 -19.79
C ASN A 15 -13.49 -6.16 -18.55
N GLN A 16 -13.86 -7.15 -17.74
CA GLN A 16 -13.01 -7.72 -16.70
C GLN A 16 -12.15 -8.83 -17.29
N GLY A 17 -10.84 -8.64 -17.24
CA GLY A 17 -9.85 -9.66 -17.56
C GLY A 17 -9.55 -10.55 -16.35
N PHE A 18 -8.28 -10.95 -16.18
CA PHE A 18 -7.90 -11.81 -15.06
C PHE A 18 -7.92 -11.07 -13.72
N THR A 19 -8.57 -11.63 -12.71
CA THR A 19 -8.62 -11.06 -11.36
C THR A 19 -7.29 -11.21 -10.62
N LEU A 20 -6.38 -10.26 -10.84
CA LEU A 20 -5.05 -10.21 -10.17
C LEU A 20 -5.02 -9.30 -8.93
N SER A 21 -6.01 -8.42 -8.77
CA SER A 21 -6.14 -7.56 -7.59
C SER A 21 -6.88 -8.28 -6.46
N HIS A 22 -6.45 -8.06 -5.21
CA HIS A 22 -7.29 -8.39 -4.06
C HIS A 22 -8.41 -7.34 -3.94
N PRO A 23 -9.69 -7.76 -3.94
CA PRO A 23 -10.79 -6.85 -3.71
C PRO A 23 -10.77 -6.36 -2.26
N ALA A 24 -11.32 -5.17 -2.02
CA ALA A 24 -11.50 -4.63 -0.68
C ALA A 24 -12.97 -4.35 -0.39
N VAL A 25 -13.35 -4.44 0.88
CA VAL A 25 -14.68 -4.05 1.34
C VAL A 25 -14.60 -2.58 1.77
N MET A 26 -15.48 -1.76 1.23
CA MET A 26 -15.61 -0.34 1.55
C MET A 26 -16.91 -0.11 2.32
N PRO A 27 -16.85 0.05 3.65
CA PRO A 27 -18.03 0.35 4.44
C PRO A 27 -18.42 1.82 4.29
N MET A 28 -19.72 2.07 4.30
CA MET A 28 -20.32 3.39 4.45
C MET A 28 -21.47 3.27 5.46
N THR A 29 -21.14 3.18 6.75
CA THR A 29 -22.08 2.74 7.80
C THR A 29 -22.07 3.62 9.05
N THR A 30 -23.19 3.62 9.77
CA THR A 30 -23.37 4.19 11.11
C THR A 30 -23.52 3.03 12.13
N PRO A 31 -23.37 3.26 13.44
CA PRO A 31 -23.35 2.17 14.42
C PRO A 31 -24.75 1.65 14.74
N ASP A 32 -25.80 2.41 14.37
CA ASP A 32 -27.17 1.97 14.59
C ASP A 32 -27.57 0.95 13.52
N THR A 33 -27.47 -0.32 13.89
CA THR A 33 -27.96 -1.45 13.08
C THR A 33 -29.44 -1.35 12.70
N LYS A 34 -30.23 -0.50 13.37
CA LYS A 34 -31.64 -0.23 13.02
C LYS A 34 -31.79 0.78 11.90
N GLN A 35 -30.76 1.57 11.59
CA GLN A 35 -30.67 2.43 10.41
C GLN A 35 -30.12 1.66 9.20
N ALA A 36 -30.64 0.45 8.96
CA ALA A 36 -30.17 -0.42 7.88
C ALA A 36 -30.27 0.23 6.49
N SER A 37 -31.14 1.24 6.29
CA SER A 37 -31.21 2.03 5.05
C SER A 37 -30.04 2.99 4.85
N GLU A 38 -29.34 3.36 5.93
CA GLU A 38 -28.20 4.28 5.93
C GLU A 38 -26.86 3.53 5.87
N ASN A 39 -26.87 2.23 6.19
CA ASN A 39 -25.71 1.36 6.14
C ASN A 39 -25.51 0.75 4.77
N GLU A 40 -24.47 1.16 4.06
CA GLU A 40 -24.09 0.62 2.76
C GLU A 40 -22.73 -0.09 2.84
N TRP A 41 -22.60 -1.17 2.08
CA TRP A 41 -21.39 -1.98 2.00
C TRP A 41 -21.05 -2.19 0.54
N PHE A 42 -19.82 -1.85 0.17
CA PHE A 42 -19.35 -1.99 -1.20
C PHE A 42 -18.18 -2.95 -1.31
N LEU A 43 -18.08 -3.63 -2.45
CA LEU A 43 -16.88 -4.35 -2.89
C LEU A 43 -16.20 -3.51 -3.96
N VAL A 44 -14.94 -3.16 -3.74
CA VAL A 44 -14.13 -2.39 -4.68
C VAL A 44 -13.00 -3.22 -5.24
N PHE A 45 -12.83 -3.20 -6.57
CA PHE A 45 -11.85 -4.04 -7.26
C PHE A 45 -11.54 -3.57 -8.68
N GLY A 46 -10.42 -4.06 -9.20
CA GLY A 46 -9.90 -3.73 -10.53
C GLY A 46 -10.33 -4.69 -11.63
N SER A 47 -10.28 -4.22 -12.88
CA SER A 47 -10.60 -5.03 -14.07
C SER A 47 -9.59 -6.12 -14.40
N GLY A 48 -8.34 -6.02 -13.95
CA GLY A 48 -7.27 -6.92 -14.37
C GLY A 48 -6.86 -6.79 -15.85
N PRO A 49 -5.81 -7.53 -16.29
CA PRO A 49 -5.31 -7.51 -17.67
C PRO A 49 -6.29 -8.18 -18.63
N ALA A 50 -6.61 -7.50 -19.74
CA ALA A 50 -7.53 -8.00 -20.76
C ALA A 50 -7.08 -7.65 -22.20
N ASN A 51 -7.65 -8.35 -23.18
CA ASN A 51 -7.44 -8.02 -24.60
C ASN A 51 -8.23 -6.76 -25.02
N ALA A 52 -8.13 -6.38 -26.30
CA ALA A 52 -8.80 -5.17 -26.82
C ALA A 52 -10.33 -5.25 -26.77
N GLN A 53 -10.89 -6.46 -26.68
CA GLN A 53 -12.32 -6.74 -26.51
C GLN A 53 -12.72 -6.74 -25.02
N GLY A 54 -11.76 -6.62 -24.10
CA GLY A 54 -11.96 -6.68 -22.66
C GLY A 54 -12.09 -8.09 -22.09
N GLU A 55 -11.66 -9.10 -22.82
CA GLU A 55 -11.76 -10.50 -22.41
C GLU A 55 -10.47 -10.97 -21.71
N ALA A 56 -10.61 -11.95 -20.82
CA ALA A 56 -9.50 -12.65 -20.20
C ALA A 56 -8.78 -13.57 -21.20
N ASP A 57 -7.79 -13.02 -21.90
CA ASP A 57 -7.03 -13.71 -22.95
C ASP A 57 -5.71 -14.32 -22.42
N PRO A 58 -5.42 -15.62 -22.66
CA PRO A 58 -4.19 -16.26 -22.18
C PRO A 58 -2.88 -15.58 -22.62
N GLY A 59 -2.84 -14.95 -23.80
CA GLY A 59 -1.70 -14.17 -24.27
C GLY A 59 -1.46 -12.90 -23.43
N LYS A 60 -2.54 -12.31 -22.90
CA LYS A 60 -2.45 -11.21 -21.92
C LYS A 60 -1.95 -11.69 -20.58
N MET A 61 -2.29 -12.90 -20.15
CA MET A 61 -1.72 -13.48 -18.93
C MET A 61 -0.24 -13.84 -19.08
N ALA A 62 0.20 -14.31 -20.25
CA ALA A 62 1.61 -14.67 -20.50
C ALA A 62 2.58 -13.50 -20.30
N THR A 63 2.12 -12.26 -20.50
CA THR A 63 2.90 -11.03 -20.34
C THR A 63 2.34 -10.11 -19.25
N CYS A 64 1.22 -10.47 -18.62
CA CYS A 64 0.37 -9.65 -17.76
C CYS A 64 0.28 -8.20 -18.27
N THR A 65 -0.29 -8.04 -19.47
CA THR A 65 -0.53 -6.76 -20.15
C THR A 65 -2.02 -6.55 -20.37
N SER A 66 -2.44 -5.30 -20.59
CA SER A 66 -3.82 -4.94 -20.93
C SER A 66 -3.82 -4.13 -22.23
N ASP A 67 -4.81 -4.35 -23.10
CA ASP A 67 -5.04 -3.52 -24.30
C ASP A 67 -6.12 -2.45 -24.10
N GLN A 68 -6.68 -2.39 -22.90
CA GLN A 68 -7.68 -1.41 -22.52
C GLN A 68 -7.17 -0.54 -21.37
N LYS A 69 -7.94 0.51 -21.04
CA LYS A 69 -7.74 1.21 -19.79
C LYS A 69 -8.12 0.31 -18.63
N GLY A 70 -7.39 0.37 -17.52
CA GLY A 70 -7.80 -0.31 -16.30
C GLY A 70 -9.10 0.30 -15.79
N ARG A 71 -10.04 -0.53 -15.37
CA ARG A 71 -11.31 -0.07 -14.79
C ARG A 71 -11.38 -0.39 -13.31
N PHE A 72 -12.01 0.51 -12.56
CA PHE A 72 -12.29 0.36 -11.15
C PHE A 72 -13.80 0.19 -10.95
N PHE A 73 -14.20 -0.86 -10.25
CA PHE A 73 -15.60 -1.18 -9.99
C PHE A 73 -15.95 -0.93 -8.53
N ILE A 74 -17.15 -0.40 -8.29
CA ILE A 74 -17.76 -0.29 -6.98
C ILE A 74 -19.08 -1.06 -7.03
N LEU A 75 -19.07 -2.27 -6.51
CA LEU A 75 -20.23 -3.15 -6.44
C LEU A 75 -20.94 -2.96 -5.10
N ASP A 76 -22.26 -2.83 -5.13
CA ASP A 76 -23.09 -2.80 -3.94
C ASP A 76 -23.31 -4.21 -3.37
N LEU A 77 -22.57 -4.55 -2.31
CA LEU A 77 -22.64 -5.86 -1.65
C LEU A 77 -23.98 -6.04 -0.95
N LYS A 78 -24.51 -4.98 -0.34
CA LYS A 78 -25.79 -5.05 0.37
C LYS A 78 -26.91 -5.40 -0.61
N HIS A 79 -26.96 -4.74 -1.76
CA HIS A 79 -27.95 -5.02 -2.79
C HIS A 79 -27.78 -6.42 -3.37
N LEU A 80 -26.53 -6.86 -3.58
CA LEU A 80 -26.25 -8.23 -3.99
C LEU A 80 -26.79 -9.26 -2.99
N VAL A 81 -26.52 -9.09 -1.69
CA VAL A 81 -26.97 -10.04 -0.65
C VAL A 81 -28.49 -10.01 -0.45
N THR A 82 -29.10 -8.83 -0.50
CA THR A 82 -30.53 -8.65 -0.19
C THR A 82 -31.47 -8.92 -1.37
N HIS A 83 -31.02 -8.66 -2.60
CA HIS A 83 -31.85 -8.78 -3.81
C HIS A 83 -31.32 -9.82 -4.81
N ASN A 84 -30.14 -10.39 -4.57
CA ASN A 84 -29.46 -11.29 -5.52
C ASN A 84 -29.30 -10.67 -6.92
N GLN A 85 -28.98 -9.39 -6.95
CA GLN A 85 -28.84 -8.60 -8.18
C GLN A 85 -27.56 -7.77 -8.15
N ILE A 86 -26.88 -7.69 -9.29
CA ILE A 86 -25.73 -6.81 -9.46
C ILE A 86 -26.21 -5.37 -9.60
N ARG A 87 -25.71 -4.51 -8.72
CA ARG A 87 -25.86 -3.06 -8.77
C ARG A 87 -24.51 -2.43 -8.49
N THR A 88 -24.15 -1.42 -9.27
CA THR A 88 -22.85 -0.74 -9.17
C THR A 88 -23.05 0.76 -9.04
N ILE A 89 -21.98 1.46 -8.62
CA ILE A 89 -21.90 2.92 -8.74
C ILE A 89 -21.20 3.25 -10.06
N ASP A 90 -21.87 4.03 -10.90
CA ASP A 90 -21.29 4.51 -12.16
C ASP A 90 -20.34 5.70 -11.95
N LYS A 91 -19.70 6.15 -13.04
CA LYS A 91 -18.77 7.29 -13.04
C LYS A 91 -19.36 8.63 -12.55
N ASP A 92 -20.69 8.73 -12.53
CA ASP A 92 -21.40 9.94 -12.12
C ASP A 92 -21.91 9.80 -10.67
N GLY A 93 -21.54 8.73 -9.97
CA GLY A 93 -21.92 8.49 -8.57
C GLY A 93 -23.31 7.88 -8.40
N ASN A 94 -23.96 7.42 -9.49
CA ASN A 94 -25.32 6.89 -9.43
C ASN A 94 -25.33 5.38 -9.24
N PHE A 95 -26.30 4.91 -8.46
CA PHE A 95 -26.64 3.49 -8.42
C PHE A 95 -27.26 3.06 -9.75
N VAL A 96 -26.62 2.12 -10.44
CA VAL A 96 -27.10 1.57 -11.71
C VAL A 96 -27.25 0.06 -11.63
N SER A 97 -28.34 -0.45 -12.20
CA SER A 97 -28.53 -1.89 -12.34
C SER A 97 -27.49 -2.45 -13.32
N GLY A 98 -26.88 -3.58 -12.97
CA GLY A 98 -25.81 -4.18 -13.74
C GLY A 98 -24.42 -3.64 -13.36
N ALA A 99 -23.48 -3.82 -14.27
CA ALA A 99 -22.06 -3.84 -14.00
C ALA A 99 -21.33 -2.65 -14.66
N ALA A 100 -21.65 -1.44 -14.25
CA ALA A 100 -20.90 -0.25 -14.65
C ALA A 100 -19.57 -0.17 -13.89
N HIS A 101 -18.55 0.36 -14.56
CA HIS A 101 -17.33 0.77 -13.89
C HIS A 101 -17.51 2.18 -13.34
N PHE A 102 -16.84 2.45 -12.22
CA PHE A 102 -16.82 3.75 -11.58
C PHE A 102 -15.78 4.67 -12.24
N ALA A 103 -14.57 4.15 -12.48
CA ALA A 103 -13.49 4.95 -13.05
C ALA A 103 -12.65 4.17 -14.06
N GLU A 104 -11.98 4.91 -14.94
CA GLU A 104 -10.94 4.41 -15.83
C GLU A 104 -9.59 5.00 -15.44
N THR A 105 -8.53 4.24 -15.72
CA THR A 105 -7.13 4.64 -15.51
C THR A 105 -6.43 4.85 -16.86
N GLU A 106 -5.10 4.94 -16.89
CA GLU A 106 -4.34 5.13 -18.13
C GLU A 106 -4.52 4.00 -19.14
N SER A 107 -4.30 4.28 -20.43
CA SER A 107 -4.41 3.26 -21.49
C SER A 107 -3.38 2.14 -21.30
N GLY A 108 -3.79 0.90 -21.57
CA GLY A 108 -2.92 -0.26 -21.48
C GLY A 108 -2.55 -0.65 -20.05
N SER A 109 -3.46 -0.39 -19.11
CA SER A 109 -3.28 -0.65 -17.69
C SER A 109 -4.33 -1.60 -17.12
N PHE A 110 -4.07 -2.04 -15.90
CA PHE A 110 -5.07 -2.64 -15.03
C PHE A 110 -4.85 -2.19 -13.58
N VAL A 111 -5.92 -2.20 -12.80
CA VAL A 111 -5.93 -1.75 -11.41
C VAL A 111 -5.45 -2.86 -10.47
N SER A 112 -4.59 -2.51 -9.51
CA SER A 112 -4.06 -3.40 -8.48
C SER A 112 -4.99 -3.49 -7.26
N SER A 113 -4.55 -4.20 -6.22
CA SER A 113 -5.27 -4.29 -4.95
C SER A 113 -5.53 -2.91 -4.33
N ALA A 114 -6.72 -2.72 -3.76
CA ALA A 114 -7.14 -1.47 -3.14
C ALA A 114 -6.90 -1.47 -1.62
N ALA A 115 -6.64 -0.28 -1.06
CA ALA A 115 -6.58 -0.03 0.37
C ALA A 115 -7.68 0.96 0.75
N VAL A 116 -8.64 0.50 1.54
CA VAL A 116 -9.75 1.31 2.05
C VAL A 116 -9.32 1.91 3.38
N VAL A 117 -9.53 3.22 3.53
CA VAL A 117 -9.09 3.97 4.69
C VAL A 117 -10.25 4.79 5.24
N ASP A 118 -10.45 4.65 6.54
CA ASP A 118 -11.30 5.43 7.40
C ASP A 118 -10.35 6.25 8.30
N LEU A 119 -10.40 7.58 8.21
CA LEU A 119 -9.45 8.51 8.82
C LEU A 119 -9.90 9.02 10.17
N ASP A 120 -11.18 8.88 10.48
CA ASP A 120 -11.72 9.22 11.76
C ASP A 120 -11.70 8.04 12.76
N ILE A 121 -11.49 6.80 12.26
CA ILE A 121 -11.47 5.57 13.07
C ILE A 121 -10.74 5.72 14.41
N GLY A 122 -11.49 5.62 15.51
CA GLY A 122 -10.97 5.60 16.88
C GLY A 122 -10.93 6.96 17.59
N LYS A 123 -11.54 8.00 17.03
CA LYS A 123 -11.84 9.24 17.79
C LYS A 123 -12.92 8.98 18.84
N GLU A 124 -12.83 9.62 20.01
CA GLU A 124 -13.73 9.33 21.15
C GLU A 124 -15.23 9.54 20.86
N ASP A 125 -15.56 10.44 19.94
CA ASP A 125 -16.93 10.77 19.54
C ASP A 125 -17.40 10.01 18.29
N GLU A 126 -16.57 9.10 17.79
CA GLU A 126 -16.85 8.48 16.53
C GLU A 126 -17.88 7.36 16.64
N THR A 127 -18.89 7.47 15.79
CA THR A 127 -20.00 6.53 15.74
C THR A 127 -20.03 5.81 14.39
N GLU A 128 -19.39 6.36 13.36
CA GLU A 128 -19.52 5.87 12.00
C GLU A 128 -18.33 4.98 11.60
N MET A 129 -18.52 4.14 10.60
CA MET A 129 -17.45 3.39 9.94
C MET A 129 -17.66 3.56 8.45
N LYS A 130 -17.00 4.57 7.90
CA LYS A 130 -17.22 5.09 6.56
C LYS A 130 -15.85 5.41 5.97
N ALA A 131 -15.52 4.76 4.87
CA ALA A 131 -14.25 5.02 4.21
C ALA A 131 -14.21 6.46 3.68
N ASP A 132 -13.18 7.24 4.02
CA ASP A 132 -12.89 8.57 3.45
C ASP A 132 -12.19 8.49 2.10
N VAL A 133 -11.32 7.49 1.95
CA VAL A 133 -10.45 7.37 0.80
C VAL A 133 -10.11 5.92 0.50
N VAL A 134 -10.07 5.58 -0.77
CA VAL A 134 -9.61 4.27 -1.25
C VAL A 134 -8.42 4.46 -2.18
N TYR A 135 -7.24 3.99 -1.78
CA TYR A 135 -6.03 4.02 -2.60
C TYR A 135 -5.93 2.77 -3.47
N TYR A 136 -5.52 2.94 -4.73
CA TYR A 136 -5.24 1.80 -5.61
C TYR A 136 -4.20 2.17 -6.65
N GLY A 137 -3.29 1.23 -6.92
CA GLY A 137 -2.26 1.37 -7.92
C GLY A 137 -2.69 0.86 -9.29
N THR A 138 -1.84 1.09 -10.28
CA THR A 138 -1.95 0.48 -11.60
C THR A 138 -0.67 -0.22 -12.01
N VAL A 139 -0.84 -1.24 -12.85
CA VAL A 139 0.22 -1.84 -13.65
C VAL A 139 -0.10 -1.55 -15.11
N ALA A 140 0.81 -0.87 -15.79
CA ALA A 140 0.67 -0.51 -17.20
C ALA A 140 1.91 -0.93 -18.00
N GLY A 141 1.74 -1.06 -19.32
CA GLY A 141 2.81 -1.44 -20.23
C GLY A 141 3.26 -2.89 -20.09
N ASP A 142 4.32 -3.25 -20.81
CA ASP A 142 4.85 -4.60 -20.89
C ASP A 142 5.97 -4.87 -19.86
N PRO A 143 6.45 -6.12 -19.71
CA PRO A 143 7.52 -6.43 -18.77
C PRO A 143 8.80 -5.58 -18.98
N THR A 144 9.13 -5.13 -20.19
CA THR A 144 10.32 -4.32 -20.50
C THR A 144 10.09 -2.82 -20.25
N ILE A 145 8.91 -2.31 -20.61
CA ILE A 145 8.49 -0.92 -20.47
C ILE A 145 7.22 -0.89 -19.63
N SER A 146 7.38 -1.23 -18.36
CA SER A 146 6.32 -1.13 -17.36
C SER A 146 6.17 0.31 -16.86
N SER A 147 4.95 0.71 -16.56
CA SER A 147 4.58 1.97 -15.91
C SER A 147 3.49 1.71 -14.86
N GLY A 148 3.10 2.75 -14.15
CA GLY A 148 2.00 2.71 -13.17
C GLY A 148 1.87 4.02 -12.41
N LYS A 149 0.69 4.22 -11.84
CA LYS A 149 0.28 5.39 -11.07
C LYS A 149 -0.43 4.96 -9.80
N MET A 150 -0.38 5.81 -8.78
CA MET A 150 -1.22 5.65 -7.60
C MET A 150 -2.42 6.59 -7.74
N TYR A 151 -3.61 6.00 -7.64
CA TYR A 151 -4.89 6.70 -7.62
C TYR A 151 -5.50 6.65 -6.23
N ARG A 152 -6.46 7.54 -5.99
CA ARG A 152 -7.34 7.52 -4.84
C ARG A 152 -8.76 7.86 -5.25
N LEU A 153 -9.73 7.13 -4.75
CA LEU A 153 -11.14 7.53 -4.70
C LEU A 153 -11.35 8.32 -3.42
N VAL A 154 -11.87 9.54 -3.51
CA VAL A 154 -12.19 10.37 -2.34
C VAL A 154 -13.71 10.40 -2.16
N THR A 155 -14.18 10.06 -0.97
CA THR A 155 -15.60 10.03 -0.59
C THR A 155 -15.97 11.14 0.42
N GLU A 156 -14.98 11.66 1.17
CA GLU A 156 -15.15 12.61 2.28
C GLU A 156 -16.24 12.17 3.28
N ASN A 157 -16.26 10.89 3.65
CA ASN A 157 -17.16 10.33 4.66
C ASN A 157 -18.67 10.50 4.31
N ALA A 158 -19.00 10.64 3.03
CA ALA A 158 -20.38 10.85 2.58
C ALA A 158 -20.73 10.03 1.34
N MET A 159 -22.02 9.68 1.20
CA MET A 159 -22.53 8.99 0.01
C MET A 159 -22.66 9.94 -1.19
N PRO A 160 -22.41 9.49 -2.43
CA PRO A 160 -22.49 10.33 -3.63
C PRO A 160 -23.94 10.70 -3.98
N THR A 161 -24.92 10.07 -3.34
CA THR A 161 -26.34 10.42 -3.43
C THR A 161 -26.71 11.65 -2.61
N VAL A 162 -25.83 12.11 -1.71
CA VAL A 162 -26.03 13.33 -0.93
C VAL A 162 -25.75 14.55 -1.81
N SER A 163 -26.68 15.51 -1.81
CA SER A 163 -26.54 16.73 -2.63
C SER A 163 -25.24 17.48 -2.32
N GLY A 164 -24.44 17.75 -3.34
CA GLY A 164 -23.15 18.44 -3.23
C GLY A 164 -21.96 17.54 -2.93
N VAL A 165 -22.17 16.23 -2.75
CA VAL A 165 -21.10 15.24 -2.61
C VAL A 165 -20.83 14.60 -3.97
N SER A 166 -19.56 14.52 -4.34
CA SER A 166 -19.10 13.85 -5.56
C SER A 166 -17.97 12.91 -5.21
N TRP A 167 -18.17 11.63 -5.47
CA TRP A 167 -17.09 10.65 -5.41
C TRP A 167 -16.21 10.83 -6.63
N GLU A 168 -14.91 11.04 -6.41
CA GLU A 168 -13.99 11.30 -7.50
C GLU A 168 -12.72 10.47 -7.39
N THR A 169 -12.32 9.89 -8.52
CA THR A 169 -10.97 9.33 -8.67
C THR A 169 -9.99 10.44 -9.01
N LYS A 170 -8.95 10.58 -8.20
CA LYS A 170 -7.85 11.54 -8.38
C LYS A 170 -6.51 10.80 -8.40
N THR A 171 -5.57 11.31 -9.17
CA THR A 171 -4.19 10.78 -9.20
C THR A 171 -3.40 11.34 -8.02
N LEU A 172 -2.87 10.46 -7.17
CA LEU A 172 -1.92 10.84 -6.12
C LEU A 172 -0.56 11.15 -6.73
N ILE A 173 -0.02 10.20 -7.50
CA ILE A 173 1.30 10.35 -8.14
C ILE A 173 1.41 9.47 -9.38
N ASP A 174 2.05 10.02 -10.41
CA ASP A 174 2.51 9.26 -11.57
C ASP A 174 3.97 8.87 -11.34
N ILE A 175 4.20 7.61 -10.92
CA ILE A 175 5.53 7.11 -10.56
C ILE A 175 6.28 6.51 -11.76
N GLY A 176 5.58 6.21 -12.86
CA GLY A 176 6.18 5.56 -14.02
C GLY A 176 6.70 4.14 -13.70
N GLN A 177 6.20 3.52 -12.64
CA GLN A 177 6.59 2.20 -12.17
C GLN A 177 5.33 1.40 -11.78
N PRO A 178 5.26 0.10 -12.08
CA PRO A 178 4.08 -0.70 -11.80
C PRO A 178 3.86 -0.80 -10.29
N ILE A 179 2.61 -0.68 -9.86
CA ILE A 179 2.20 -0.87 -8.47
C ILE A 179 1.23 -2.05 -8.47
N SER A 180 1.66 -3.21 -7.94
CA SER A 180 0.86 -4.45 -7.91
C SER A 180 0.22 -4.73 -6.56
N VAL A 181 0.62 -3.99 -5.52
CA VAL A 181 0.23 -4.20 -4.13
C VAL A 181 -0.61 -3.04 -3.61
N ALA A 182 -1.41 -3.30 -2.58
CA ALA A 182 -2.15 -2.26 -1.88
C ALA A 182 -1.18 -1.31 -1.14
N ALA A 183 -1.59 -0.06 -0.97
CA ALA A 183 -0.91 0.90 -0.10
C ALA A 183 -1.22 0.63 1.38
N ASN A 184 -0.45 1.22 2.29
CA ASN A 184 -0.79 1.34 3.70
C ASN A 184 -0.67 2.81 4.10
N VAL A 185 -1.30 3.23 5.18
CA VAL A 185 -1.36 4.64 5.60
C VAL A 185 -1.02 4.82 7.07
N ALA A 186 -0.57 6.01 7.43
CA ALA A 186 -0.43 6.43 8.82
C ALA A 186 -0.59 7.94 8.94
N LEU A 187 -0.88 8.41 10.15
CA LEU A 187 -0.83 9.83 10.50
C LEU A 187 0.50 10.13 11.19
N ASP A 188 1.10 11.28 10.87
CA ASP A 188 2.23 11.79 11.66
C ASP A 188 1.77 12.59 12.88
N ASP A 189 2.73 13.01 13.69
CA ASP A 189 2.52 13.83 14.90
C ASP A 189 1.78 15.16 14.63
N ALA A 190 1.75 15.62 13.38
CA ALA A 190 1.04 16.82 12.95
C ALA A 190 -0.26 16.48 12.21
N GLU A 191 -0.77 15.24 12.38
CA GLU A 191 -1.98 14.70 11.76
C GLU A 191 -1.96 14.75 10.23
N ARG A 192 -0.78 14.71 9.62
CA ARG A 192 -0.65 14.63 8.16
C ARG A 192 -0.80 13.17 7.74
N LEU A 193 -1.69 12.92 6.78
CA LEU A 193 -1.86 11.60 6.18
C LEU A 193 -0.67 11.24 5.28
N TRP A 194 -0.01 10.14 5.62
CA TRP A 194 1.05 9.51 4.85
C TRP A 194 0.54 8.24 4.17
N VAL A 195 0.99 8.02 2.93
CA VAL A 195 0.66 6.87 2.08
C VAL A 195 1.94 6.14 1.71
N TYR A 196 2.04 4.87 2.07
CA TYR A 196 3.21 4.01 1.91
C TYR A 196 2.92 2.88 0.94
N PHE A 197 3.75 2.73 -0.09
CA PHE A 197 3.61 1.66 -1.05
C PHE A 197 4.93 1.35 -1.76
N GLY A 198 5.07 0.09 -2.14
CA GLY A 198 6.17 -0.39 -2.95
C GLY A 198 5.78 -0.55 -4.41
N THR A 199 6.76 -0.42 -5.29
CA THR A 199 6.58 -0.64 -6.73
C THR A 199 7.20 -1.98 -7.14
N GLY A 200 6.63 -2.58 -8.18
CA GLY A 200 6.98 -3.92 -8.60
C GLY A 200 5.84 -4.64 -9.30
N ARG A 201 6.22 -5.59 -10.15
CA ARG A 201 5.35 -6.65 -10.66
C ARG A 201 6.15 -7.94 -10.78
N PHE A 202 5.50 -9.07 -10.51
CA PHE A 202 6.08 -10.39 -10.70
C PHE A 202 4.93 -11.41 -10.80
N TYR A 203 4.25 -11.40 -11.94
CA TYR A 203 3.13 -12.30 -12.20
C TYR A 203 3.57 -13.55 -12.98
N ASN A 204 4.68 -13.44 -13.71
CA ASN A 204 5.22 -14.50 -14.55
C ASN A 204 6.76 -14.41 -14.57
N LEU A 205 7.41 -15.43 -15.11
CA LEU A 205 8.87 -15.48 -15.19
C LEU A 205 9.46 -14.42 -16.15
N VAL A 206 8.69 -13.92 -17.12
CA VAL A 206 9.19 -12.86 -18.02
C VAL A 206 9.37 -11.52 -17.28
N ASP A 207 8.75 -11.34 -16.11
CA ASP A 207 9.01 -10.20 -15.24
C ASP A 207 10.38 -10.29 -14.54
N ALA A 208 11.05 -11.45 -14.50
CA ALA A 208 12.33 -11.60 -13.81
C ALA A 208 13.47 -10.78 -14.45
N ASP A 209 13.44 -10.60 -15.78
CA ASP A 209 14.48 -9.89 -16.56
C ASP A 209 14.33 -8.35 -16.57
N GLN A 210 13.59 -7.80 -15.61
CA GLN A 210 13.34 -6.35 -15.53
C GLN A 210 14.55 -5.55 -15.04
N GLN A 211 15.39 -5.06 -15.95
CA GLN A 211 16.61 -4.29 -15.62
C GLN A 211 16.38 -2.86 -15.09
N LYS A 212 15.16 -2.51 -14.64
CA LYS A 212 14.82 -1.18 -14.12
C LYS A 212 14.78 -1.17 -12.60
N LYS A 213 15.22 -0.05 -12.01
CA LYS A 213 15.08 0.18 -10.56
C LYS A 213 13.61 0.38 -10.21
N ARG A 214 13.23 -0.18 -9.07
CA ARG A 214 11.96 0.07 -8.40
C ARG A 214 12.22 0.84 -7.12
N SER A 215 11.15 1.36 -6.55
CA SER A 215 11.20 2.22 -5.37
C SER A 215 10.14 1.84 -4.36
N PHE A 216 10.44 2.09 -3.09
CA PHE A 216 9.44 2.25 -2.04
C PHE A 216 9.20 3.73 -1.78
N LEU A 217 7.97 4.14 -1.50
CA LEU A 217 7.61 5.53 -1.32
C LEU A 217 6.82 5.74 -0.03
N GLY A 218 7.03 6.90 0.59
CA GLY A 218 6.16 7.48 1.62
C GLY A 218 5.73 8.87 1.17
N ILE A 219 4.45 9.06 0.91
CA ILE A 219 3.90 10.29 0.31
C ILE A 219 2.97 10.98 1.30
N LYS A 220 3.14 12.29 1.51
CA LYS A 220 2.21 13.11 2.30
C LYS A 220 1.08 13.61 1.43
N GLU A 221 -0.17 13.36 1.83
CA GLU A 221 -1.31 13.99 1.17
C GLU A 221 -1.23 15.52 1.31
N PRO A 222 -1.39 16.28 0.20
CA PRO A 222 -1.24 17.73 0.23
C PRO A 222 -2.43 18.34 0.97
N ILE A 223 -2.15 19.38 1.77
CA ILE A 223 -3.14 20.19 2.47
C ILE A 223 -3.04 21.65 2.05
N ASN A 224 -4.13 22.38 2.26
CA ASN A 224 -4.12 23.82 2.18
C ASN A 224 -3.65 24.44 3.51
N ALA A 225 -3.62 25.78 3.57
CA ALA A 225 -3.21 26.53 4.76
C ALA A 225 -4.10 26.28 6.00
N ASN A 226 -5.30 25.73 5.81
CA ASN A 226 -6.25 25.42 6.88
C ASN A 226 -6.19 23.95 7.32
N GLY A 227 -5.23 23.17 6.82
CA GLY A 227 -5.11 21.75 7.17
C GLY A 227 -6.04 20.81 6.40
N LYS A 228 -6.92 21.30 5.52
CA LYS A 228 -7.79 20.43 4.72
C LYS A 228 -7.03 19.84 3.54
N HIS A 229 -7.24 18.54 3.27
CA HIS A 229 -6.69 17.85 2.11
C HIS A 229 -7.13 18.54 0.81
N THR A 230 -6.17 18.86 -0.06
CA THR A 230 -6.45 19.41 -1.40
C THR A 230 -6.59 18.32 -2.44
N TRP A 231 -6.10 17.11 -2.13
CA TRP A 231 -6.08 15.98 -3.04
C TRP A 231 -5.47 16.34 -4.41
N ALA A 232 -4.46 17.23 -4.41
CA ALA A 232 -3.68 17.54 -5.59
C ALA A 232 -2.73 16.37 -5.95
N THR A 233 -2.34 16.30 -7.22
CA THR A 233 -1.30 15.37 -7.69
C THR A 233 0.07 15.86 -7.26
N ILE A 234 0.91 14.95 -6.77
CA ILE A 234 2.28 15.23 -6.33
C ILE A 234 3.26 14.95 -7.47
N SER A 235 4.23 15.85 -7.65
CA SER A 235 5.32 15.65 -8.60
C SER A 235 6.41 14.76 -8.00
N LEU A 236 6.98 13.86 -8.81
CA LEU A 236 8.14 13.04 -8.41
C LEU A 236 9.37 13.87 -7.99
N ASN A 237 9.50 15.08 -8.53
CA ASN A 237 10.60 15.99 -8.21
C ASN A 237 10.44 16.64 -6.82
N ASP A 238 9.24 16.58 -6.26
CA ASP A 238 8.94 17.13 -4.93
C ASP A 238 9.22 16.12 -3.81
N LEU A 239 9.65 14.90 -4.14
CA LEU A 239 10.02 13.88 -3.17
C LEU A 239 11.49 14.00 -2.77
N TYR A 240 11.77 13.76 -1.49
CA TYR A 240 13.12 13.59 -1.00
C TYR A 240 13.70 12.25 -1.47
N ASP A 241 14.94 12.21 -1.93
CA ASP A 241 15.61 10.95 -2.29
C ASP A 241 16.41 10.40 -1.10
N SER A 242 15.87 9.37 -0.47
CA SER A 242 16.43 8.74 0.72
C SER A 242 17.46 7.65 0.40
N SER A 243 17.61 7.30 -0.88
CA SER A 243 18.38 6.14 -1.34
C SER A 243 19.88 6.20 -1.04
N GLN A 244 20.39 7.39 -0.72
CA GLN A 244 21.81 7.64 -0.43
C GLN A 244 22.03 8.14 1.00
N ILE A 245 21.04 7.96 1.87
CA ILE A 245 21.15 8.24 3.30
C ILE A 245 21.60 6.98 4.02
N THR A 246 22.72 7.08 4.74
CA THR A 246 23.19 6.02 5.63
C THR A 246 23.43 6.59 7.01
N ILE A 247 23.17 5.79 8.04
CA ILE A 247 23.39 6.17 9.43
C ILE A 247 24.46 5.24 10.00
N SER A 248 25.33 5.79 10.84
CA SER A 248 26.28 5.01 11.62
C SER A 248 26.32 5.51 13.06
N ASN A 249 27.00 4.75 13.92
CA ASN A 249 27.13 5.07 15.34
C ASN A 249 27.73 6.47 15.60
N GLY A 250 28.53 7.03 14.68
CA GLY A 250 29.20 8.31 14.91
C GLY A 250 30.00 8.31 16.20
N THR A 251 29.57 9.13 17.17
CA THR A 251 30.17 9.23 18.51
C THR A 251 29.38 8.49 19.60
N CYS A 252 28.29 7.79 19.24
CA CYS A 252 27.51 6.99 20.19
C CYS A 252 28.34 5.84 20.79
N ILE A 253 28.18 5.59 22.08
CA ILE A 253 28.92 4.59 22.84
C ILE A 253 27.98 3.62 23.57
N ASN A 254 28.44 2.39 23.80
CA ASN A 254 27.78 1.38 24.63
C ASN A 254 26.32 1.06 24.24
N GLY A 255 25.94 1.23 22.97
CA GLY A 255 24.58 0.96 22.49
C GLY A 255 23.53 2.00 22.90
N TYR A 256 23.95 3.16 23.40
CA TYR A 256 23.05 4.30 23.64
C TYR A 256 23.06 5.22 22.43
N PHE A 257 21.93 5.27 21.71
CA PHE A 257 21.78 6.07 20.51
C PHE A 257 20.95 7.31 20.77
N SER A 258 21.35 8.42 20.15
CA SER A 258 20.60 9.67 20.19
C SER A 258 20.79 10.45 18.89
N PRO A 259 19.86 11.37 18.56
CA PRO A 259 19.99 12.24 17.39
C PRO A 259 21.28 13.07 17.34
N SER A 260 21.94 13.31 18.48
CA SER A 260 23.14 14.14 18.57
C SER A 260 24.45 13.39 18.43
N CYS A 261 24.46 12.06 18.61
CA CYS A 261 25.69 11.26 18.52
C CYS A 261 25.81 10.45 17.23
N VAL A 262 24.70 10.13 16.55
CA VAL A 262 24.75 9.39 15.28
C VAL A 262 25.37 10.21 14.17
N GLU A 263 26.05 9.55 13.24
CA GLU A 263 26.51 10.18 12.01
C GLU A 263 25.53 9.87 10.88
N VAL A 264 24.98 10.92 10.25
CA VAL A 264 24.14 10.79 9.06
C VAL A 264 24.95 11.20 7.84
N LYS A 265 25.13 10.28 6.90
CA LYS A 265 25.74 10.56 5.59
C LYS A 265 24.67 10.73 4.53
N LYS A 266 24.84 11.74 3.70
CA LYS A 266 24.09 11.99 2.46
C LYS A 266 25.08 11.93 1.30
N GLY A 267 25.25 10.75 0.73
CA GLY A 267 26.39 10.47 -0.16
C GLY A 267 27.71 10.77 0.55
N ALA A 268 28.51 11.69 0.01
CA ALA A 268 29.79 12.09 0.60
C ALA A 268 29.68 13.13 1.74
N ALA A 269 28.52 13.79 1.90
CA ALA A 269 28.32 14.83 2.91
C ALA A 269 27.90 14.22 4.26
N THR A 270 28.35 14.81 5.36
CA THR A 270 27.80 14.55 6.70
C THR A 270 26.79 15.63 7.04
N ILE A 271 25.60 15.23 7.47
CA ILE A 271 24.54 16.12 7.98
C ILE A 271 24.13 15.69 9.40
N SER A 272 23.38 16.54 10.10
CA SER A 272 22.78 16.16 11.38
C SER A 272 21.44 15.44 11.17
N TRP A 273 20.99 14.66 12.16
CA TRP A 273 19.64 14.06 12.15
C TRP A 273 18.55 15.12 12.02
N ALA A 274 18.69 16.25 12.72
CA ALA A 274 17.74 17.37 12.62
C ALA A 274 17.69 17.96 11.20
N THR A 275 18.84 18.08 10.53
CA THR A 275 18.91 18.53 9.13
C THR A 275 18.18 17.56 8.21
N LEU A 276 18.35 16.24 8.38
CA LEU A 276 17.62 15.25 7.60
C LEU A 276 16.10 15.41 7.77
N LEU A 277 15.62 15.54 9.01
CA LEU A 277 14.20 15.73 9.29
C LEU A 277 13.64 16.98 8.62
N GLU A 278 14.31 18.12 8.74
CA GLU A 278 13.87 19.37 8.13
C GLU A 278 13.87 19.31 6.59
N GLU A 279 14.89 18.68 5.99
CA GLU A 279 14.95 18.49 4.54
C GLU A 279 13.79 17.63 4.02
N VAL A 280 13.44 16.53 4.70
CA VAL A 280 12.32 15.67 4.29
C VAL A 280 10.97 16.33 4.60
N LYS A 281 10.86 17.04 5.72
CA LYS A 281 9.65 17.78 6.11
C LYS A 281 9.28 18.83 5.07
N ALA A 282 10.26 19.50 4.47
CA ALA A 282 10.08 20.49 3.40
C ALA A 282 9.67 19.89 2.04
N LYS A 283 9.63 18.55 1.90
CA LYS A 283 9.26 17.83 0.68
C LYS A 283 7.86 17.24 0.78
N SER A 284 7.30 16.77 -0.33
CA SER A 284 5.96 16.13 -0.35
C SER A 284 5.98 14.67 0.11
N GLY A 285 7.13 14.18 0.58
CA GLY A 285 7.36 12.80 0.96
C GLY A 285 8.79 12.39 0.64
N TRP A 286 9.03 11.09 0.58
CA TRP A 286 10.32 10.51 0.26
C TRP A 286 10.19 9.30 -0.67
N LYS A 287 11.29 8.97 -1.35
CA LYS A 287 11.45 7.75 -2.13
C LYS A 287 12.75 7.04 -1.76
N GLN A 288 12.68 5.72 -1.66
CA GLN A 288 13.80 4.83 -1.47
C GLN A 288 13.94 3.96 -2.73
N ASN A 289 14.94 4.22 -3.54
CA ASN A 289 15.23 3.41 -4.72
C ASN A 289 16.02 2.16 -4.31
N PHE A 290 15.64 1.03 -4.88
CA PHE A 290 16.32 -0.22 -4.62
C PHE A 290 17.62 -0.37 -5.40
N ASN A 291 18.53 -1.13 -4.81
CA ASN A 291 19.80 -1.52 -5.40
C ASN A 291 20.13 -2.94 -4.92
N PRO A 292 20.19 -3.95 -5.80
CA PRO A 292 20.33 -3.86 -7.26
C PRO A 292 19.06 -3.43 -8.02
N ALA A 293 19.21 -3.11 -9.30
CA ALA A 293 18.07 -3.11 -10.22
C ALA A 293 17.42 -4.52 -10.23
N ARG A 294 16.11 -4.60 -10.50
CA ARG A 294 15.23 -5.79 -10.39
C ARG A 294 14.62 -6.06 -9.01
N GLU A 295 15.14 -5.50 -7.92
CA GLU A 295 14.49 -5.59 -6.60
C GLU A 295 13.12 -4.89 -6.66
N ARG A 296 12.10 -5.51 -6.06
CA ARG A 296 10.70 -5.08 -6.16
C ARG A 296 9.87 -5.49 -4.97
N VAL A 297 8.74 -4.82 -4.75
CA VAL A 297 7.80 -5.15 -3.66
C VAL A 297 6.60 -5.89 -4.22
N LEU A 298 6.25 -7.00 -3.56
CA LEU A 298 5.17 -7.91 -3.97
C LEU A 298 4.10 -8.12 -2.89
N ASN A 299 4.29 -7.57 -1.69
CA ASN A 299 3.32 -7.59 -0.62
C ASN A 299 3.08 -6.18 -0.08
N GLN A 300 1.90 -5.95 0.51
CA GLN A 300 1.59 -4.70 1.21
C GLN A 300 2.58 -4.49 2.37
N ALA A 301 2.96 -3.24 2.60
CA ALA A 301 3.79 -2.87 3.74
C ALA A 301 2.95 -2.84 5.03
N ALA A 302 3.61 -3.04 6.18
CA ALA A 302 3.04 -2.79 7.49
C ALA A 302 3.62 -1.50 8.06
N VAL A 303 2.77 -0.65 8.63
CA VAL A 303 3.17 0.63 9.22
C VAL A 303 2.70 0.64 10.66
N LEU A 304 3.64 0.70 11.60
CA LEU A 304 3.34 0.67 13.03
C LEU A 304 4.52 1.28 13.81
N TYR A 305 4.25 1.99 14.89
CA TYR A 305 5.27 2.51 15.81
C TYR A 305 6.38 3.31 15.10
N ASP A 306 5.97 4.29 14.31
CA ASP A 306 6.86 5.16 13.51
C ASP A 306 7.80 4.38 12.56
N THR A 307 7.45 3.14 12.23
CA THR A 307 8.24 2.21 11.44
C THR A 307 7.44 1.70 10.25
N VAL A 308 8.06 1.72 9.08
CA VAL A 308 7.53 1.08 7.87
C VAL A 308 8.32 -0.20 7.62
N LEU A 309 7.62 -1.32 7.65
CA LEU A 309 8.18 -2.65 7.47
C LEU A 309 7.62 -3.25 6.18
N PHE A 310 8.49 -3.70 5.28
CA PHE A 310 8.06 -4.35 4.04
C PHE A 310 9.08 -5.38 3.58
N THR A 311 8.62 -6.31 2.76
CA THR A 311 9.50 -7.27 2.10
C THR A 311 9.68 -6.90 0.64
N SER A 312 10.86 -7.20 0.13
CA SER A 312 11.19 -7.03 -1.28
C SER A 312 11.85 -8.29 -1.80
N TYR A 313 11.83 -8.45 -3.11
CA TYR A 313 12.29 -9.62 -3.81
C TYR A 313 13.08 -9.22 -5.04
N THR A 314 14.22 -9.87 -5.24
CA THR A 314 15.07 -9.73 -6.42
C THR A 314 15.08 -11.08 -7.13
N PRO A 315 14.30 -11.23 -8.22
CA PRO A 315 14.30 -12.46 -8.99
C PRO A 315 15.70 -12.75 -9.55
N SER A 316 16.06 -14.03 -9.57
CA SER A 316 17.19 -14.51 -10.36
C SER A 316 16.70 -15.26 -11.59
N LEU A 317 17.47 -15.14 -12.67
CA LEU A 317 17.31 -15.89 -13.92
C LEU A 317 18.26 -17.09 -13.99
N GLU A 318 19.19 -17.21 -13.04
CA GLU A 318 20.16 -18.29 -13.03
C GLU A 318 19.50 -19.58 -12.53
N LEU A 319 19.64 -20.66 -13.29
CA LEU A 319 19.05 -21.97 -12.96
C LEU A 319 19.54 -22.54 -11.61
N CYS A 320 20.66 -22.05 -11.11
CA CYS A 320 21.28 -22.47 -9.84
C CYS A 320 20.95 -21.55 -8.66
N ASP A 321 20.36 -20.38 -8.91
CA ASP A 321 19.89 -19.52 -7.83
C ASP A 321 18.53 -20.05 -7.39
N PHE A 322 18.33 -20.23 -6.08
CA PHE A 322 17.14 -20.83 -5.46
C PHE A 322 15.88 -19.92 -5.57
N GLY A 323 15.60 -19.43 -6.77
CA GLY A 323 14.51 -18.52 -7.06
C GLY A 323 14.80 -17.09 -6.62
N GLY A 324 16.05 -16.60 -6.63
CA GLY A 324 16.39 -15.22 -6.25
C GLY A 324 16.40 -14.94 -4.75
N SER A 325 16.63 -13.69 -4.36
CA SER A 325 16.82 -13.29 -2.94
C SER A 325 15.74 -12.33 -2.46
N ASN A 326 15.49 -12.30 -1.15
CA ASN A 326 14.56 -11.37 -0.54
C ASN A 326 15.15 -10.60 0.65
N ASN A 327 14.60 -9.41 0.89
CA ASN A 327 15.02 -8.53 1.97
C ASN A 327 13.81 -8.11 2.81
N LEU A 328 14.01 -8.05 4.13
CA LEU A 328 13.16 -7.31 5.05
C LEU A 328 13.71 -5.90 5.21
N TRP A 329 12.93 -4.91 4.77
CA TRP A 329 13.23 -3.50 4.96
C TRP A 329 12.51 -2.97 6.19
N ALA A 330 13.21 -2.19 7.01
CA ALA A 330 12.64 -1.49 8.14
C ALA A 330 13.15 -0.04 8.14
N LEU A 331 12.25 0.89 7.86
CA LEU A 331 12.56 2.30 7.66
C LEU A 331 11.79 3.16 8.66
N TYR A 332 12.39 4.28 9.04
CA TYR A 332 11.68 5.33 9.76
C TYR A 332 10.61 5.96 8.87
N TYR A 333 9.38 6.02 9.35
CA TYR A 333 8.21 6.36 8.53
C TYR A 333 8.27 7.77 7.91
N LEU A 334 8.86 8.75 8.59
CA LEU A 334 8.95 10.12 8.07
C LEU A 334 10.02 10.31 7.02
N THR A 335 11.13 9.56 7.07
CA THR A 335 12.31 9.82 6.23
C THR A 335 12.60 8.72 5.21
N GLY A 336 12.10 7.51 5.40
CA GLY A 336 12.44 6.37 4.54
C GLY A 336 13.88 5.92 4.67
N THR A 337 14.51 6.14 5.83
CA THR A 337 15.91 5.80 6.12
C THR A 337 15.98 4.87 7.34
N PRO A 338 17.15 4.32 7.69
CA PRO A 338 17.35 3.80 9.04
C PRO A 338 16.99 4.87 10.09
N TYR A 339 16.61 4.44 11.29
CA TYR A 339 16.38 5.33 12.43
C TYR A 339 17.68 5.55 13.22
N TYR A 340 17.78 6.64 13.99
CA TYR A 340 18.99 6.90 14.79
C TYR A 340 19.19 5.82 15.86
N ASP A 341 18.10 5.28 16.42
CA ASP A 341 18.11 4.07 17.22
C ASP A 341 17.80 2.87 16.29
N PRO A 342 18.73 1.93 16.07
CA PRO A 342 18.57 0.87 15.09
C PRO A 342 17.28 0.04 15.25
N ILE A 343 16.44 0.05 14.21
CA ILE A 343 15.23 -0.78 14.16
C ILE A 343 15.58 -2.25 13.98
N LEU A 344 16.53 -2.51 13.09
CA LEU A 344 17.14 -3.81 12.85
C LEU A 344 18.45 -3.92 13.64
N PRO A 345 19.06 -5.12 13.75
CA PRO A 345 20.40 -5.26 14.30
C PRO A 345 21.44 -4.42 13.52
N GLY A 346 21.76 -3.24 14.08
CA GLY A 346 22.65 -2.24 13.47
C GLY A 346 21.91 -1.23 12.57
N HIS A 347 22.58 -0.12 12.21
CA HIS A 347 22.03 0.94 11.35
C HIS A 347 21.92 0.53 9.89
N VAL A 348 21.13 -0.51 9.62
CA VAL A 348 20.85 -1.03 8.29
C VAL A 348 19.41 -0.74 7.90
N ALA A 349 19.19 -0.45 6.62
CA ALA A 349 17.85 -0.23 6.07
C ALA A 349 17.11 -1.55 5.82
N TYR A 350 17.85 -2.65 5.64
CA TYR A 350 17.31 -3.97 5.39
C TYR A 350 18.25 -5.08 5.85
N ILE A 351 17.68 -6.28 6.02
CA ILE A 351 18.41 -7.54 6.17
C ILE A 351 17.89 -8.57 5.16
N GLN A 352 18.75 -9.47 4.71
CA GLN A 352 18.35 -10.57 3.82
C GLN A 352 17.67 -11.68 4.65
N LEU A 353 16.50 -12.18 4.23
CA LEU A 353 15.81 -13.27 4.95
C LEU A 353 16.14 -14.65 4.38
N GLY A 354 16.41 -14.72 3.07
CA GLY A 354 16.76 -15.94 2.35
C GLY A 354 16.38 -15.85 0.87
N ASP A 355 15.96 -16.99 0.33
CA ASP A 355 15.67 -17.16 -1.09
C ASP A 355 14.16 -17.21 -1.38
N GLY A 356 13.80 -16.90 -2.64
CA GLY A 356 12.43 -16.91 -3.15
C GLY A 356 11.58 -15.69 -2.74
N PRO A 357 10.38 -15.52 -3.34
CA PRO A 357 9.48 -14.44 -2.98
C PRO A 357 8.78 -14.72 -1.63
N PRO A 358 8.77 -13.77 -0.67
CA PRO A 358 8.03 -13.94 0.59
C PRO A 358 6.53 -14.16 0.35
N ALA A 359 5.95 -15.12 1.07
CA ALA A 359 4.57 -15.56 0.88
C ALA A 359 3.55 -14.69 1.63
N SER A 360 4.00 -13.85 2.56
CA SER A 360 3.14 -12.96 3.33
C SER A 360 3.66 -11.53 3.37
N LEU A 361 2.75 -10.60 3.66
CA LEU A 361 3.12 -9.30 4.23
C LEU A 361 3.78 -9.50 5.60
N PRO A 362 4.64 -8.58 6.06
CA PRO A 362 5.26 -8.67 7.36
C PRO A 362 4.26 -8.30 8.47
N LEU A 363 4.24 -9.08 9.56
CA LEU A 363 3.35 -8.87 10.69
C LEU A 363 4.13 -8.39 11.91
N PHE A 364 3.61 -7.39 12.62
CA PHE A 364 4.10 -7.02 13.93
C PHE A 364 3.50 -7.95 14.99
N ARG A 365 4.35 -8.46 15.88
CA ARG A 365 3.93 -9.16 17.09
C ARG A 365 4.61 -8.53 18.29
N GLU A 366 3.81 -8.11 19.26
CA GLU A 366 4.27 -7.83 20.60
C GLU A 366 4.31 -9.14 21.40
N ASN A 367 5.48 -9.44 21.96
CA ASN A 367 5.69 -10.59 22.83
C ASN A 367 5.30 -10.25 24.27
N LYS A 368 5.08 -11.28 25.10
CA LYS A 368 4.70 -11.11 26.51
C LYS A 368 5.73 -10.33 27.35
N ASP A 369 6.96 -10.25 26.89
CA ASP A 369 8.04 -9.48 27.52
C ASP A 369 8.12 -8.02 27.04
N GLY A 370 7.15 -7.58 26.23
CA GLY A 370 7.10 -6.24 25.63
C GLY A 370 8.03 -6.06 24.42
N THR A 371 8.73 -7.11 23.98
CA THR A 371 9.58 -7.02 22.78
C THR A 371 8.74 -7.16 21.51
N LEU A 372 9.16 -6.46 20.45
CA LEU A 372 8.49 -6.53 19.16
C LEU A 372 9.25 -7.42 18.18
N THR A 373 8.49 -8.20 17.43
CA THR A 373 9.01 -9.15 16.44
C THR A 373 8.25 -8.99 15.13
N ALA A 374 9.00 -8.84 14.04
CA ALA A 374 8.51 -8.97 12.69
C ALA A 374 8.39 -10.46 12.33
N ILE A 375 7.22 -10.90 11.89
CA ILE A 375 6.95 -12.25 11.42
C ILE A 375 6.72 -12.22 9.91
N ILE A 376 7.48 -13.05 9.20
CA ILE A 376 7.39 -13.19 7.74
C ILE A 376 7.29 -14.67 7.41
N GLN A 377 6.30 -15.03 6.59
CA GLN A 377 6.22 -16.37 6.02
C GLN A 377 7.05 -16.44 4.74
N MET A 378 7.98 -17.40 4.71
CA MET A 378 8.81 -17.72 3.57
C MET A 378 8.06 -18.66 2.60
N PRO A 379 8.47 -18.74 1.32
CA PRO A 379 7.79 -19.57 0.34
C PRO A 379 7.80 -21.08 0.65
N ASP A 380 8.72 -21.56 1.50
CA ASP A 380 8.75 -22.94 2.01
C ASP A 380 7.79 -23.19 3.20
N GLY A 381 7.02 -22.16 3.59
CA GLY A 381 6.10 -22.20 4.73
C GLY A 381 6.77 -21.91 6.08
N THR A 382 8.09 -21.72 6.13
CA THR A 382 8.78 -21.37 7.39
C THR A 382 8.44 -19.95 7.83
N LEU A 383 8.36 -19.75 9.15
CA LEU A 383 8.16 -18.42 9.75
C LEU A 383 9.50 -17.87 10.22
N LYS A 384 9.96 -16.79 9.59
CA LYS A 384 11.10 -16.01 10.07
C LYS A 384 10.62 -15.00 11.10
N GLN A 385 11.29 -14.98 12.24
CA GLN A 385 11.02 -14.06 13.34
C GLN A 385 12.24 -13.17 13.54
N ILE A 386 12.07 -11.87 13.30
CA ILE A 386 13.13 -10.88 13.42
C ILE A 386 12.75 -9.94 14.55
N ARG A 387 13.57 -9.89 15.60
CA ARG A 387 13.40 -8.90 16.67
C ARG A 387 13.65 -7.50 16.10
N ILE A 388 12.76 -6.58 16.43
CA ILE A 388 12.82 -5.18 15.99
C ILE A 388 12.68 -4.24 17.19
N ASN A 389 13.32 -3.08 17.10
CA ASN A 389 13.14 -1.97 18.02
C ASN A 389 12.48 -0.82 17.25
N PRO A 390 11.13 -0.69 17.27
CA PRO A 390 10.48 0.34 16.48
C PRO A 390 10.97 1.75 16.84
N ALA A 391 10.85 2.67 15.90
CA ALA A 391 11.26 4.06 16.12
C ALA A 391 10.41 4.82 17.15
N GLY A 392 9.12 4.46 17.25
CA GLY A 392 8.13 5.09 18.12
C GLY A 392 7.68 4.22 19.30
N ASP A 393 6.97 4.82 20.25
CA ASP A 393 6.41 4.12 21.41
C ASP A 393 5.27 3.17 20.98
N PRO A 394 5.31 1.88 21.38
CA PRO A 394 4.24 0.91 21.15
C PRO A 394 2.83 1.36 21.59
N LYS A 395 2.73 2.33 22.50
CA LYS A 395 1.46 2.84 23.03
C LYS A 395 0.73 3.82 22.11
N ARG A 396 1.34 4.27 21.00
CA ARG A 396 0.72 5.24 20.07
C ARG A 396 -0.37 4.65 19.20
N SER A 397 -0.32 3.35 18.94
CA SER A 397 -1.34 2.66 18.14
C SER A 397 -2.42 2.17 19.10
N GLY A 398 -3.66 2.63 18.93
CA GLY A 398 -4.77 2.24 19.79
C GLY A 398 -4.82 0.73 20.01
N GLU A 399 -5.00 0.30 21.26
CA GLU A 399 -4.99 -1.11 21.62
C GLU A 399 -6.36 -1.75 21.32
N LEU A 400 -6.44 -2.60 20.30
CA LEU A 400 -7.56 -3.53 20.13
C LEU A 400 -7.20 -4.88 20.75
N PHE A 401 -7.44 -5.03 22.05
CA PHE A 401 -7.30 -6.33 22.72
C PHE A 401 -8.52 -7.21 22.49
N TRP A 402 -8.32 -8.42 21.95
CA TRP A 402 -9.19 -9.54 22.29
C TRP A 402 -8.48 -10.42 23.33
N ARG A 403 -9.20 -10.74 24.41
CA ARG A 403 -8.75 -11.72 25.40
C ARG A 403 -9.49 -13.02 25.14
N GLU A 404 -8.76 -14.05 24.73
CA GLU A 404 -9.29 -15.42 24.76
C GLU A 404 -9.62 -15.75 26.22
N ARG A 405 -10.87 -16.14 26.49
CA ARG A 405 -11.34 -16.52 27.83
C ARG A 405 -11.08 -17.99 28.09
#